data_AF-A0A076LVZ5-F1
#
_entry.id   AF-A0A076LVZ5-F1
#
_cell.length_a   1.000
_cell.length_b   1.000
_cell.length_c   1.000
_cell.angle_alpha   90.00
_cell.angle_beta   90.00
_cell.angle_gamma   90.00
#
_symmetry.space_group_name_H-M   'P 1'
#
loop_
_entity.id
_entity.type
_entity.pdbx_description
1 polymer ?
#
loop_
_entity_poly.entity_id
_entity_poly.type
_entity_poly.pdbx_seq_one_letter_code
_entity_poly.pdbx_strand_id
1 'polypeptide(L)'
;MERDGLIFRLKPVNDQRKLYVSLSQQGQTLYEQARAQIEAEYQAIERAFSSEKMAQLTTLLEAFIALGTRQQTGQEKISDDTPHLEPQD
;
A
#
# COMPACT_ATOMS: atom_id res chain seq x y z
N MET A 1 8.65 -5.85 13.00
CA MET A 1 7.96 -6.92 12.24
C MET A 1 8.88 -8.11 11.95
N GLU A 2 9.97 -7.98 11.19
CA GLU A 2 10.85 -9.15 10.94
C GLU A 2 11.67 -9.53 12.18
N ARG A 3 12.21 -8.52 12.88
CA ARG A 3 12.89 -8.70 14.18
C ARG A 3 11.99 -9.32 15.24
N ASP A 4 10.68 -9.07 15.14
CA ASP A 4 9.68 -9.57 16.09
C ASP A 4 9.13 -10.94 15.64
N GLY A 5 9.72 -11.54 14.59
CA GLY A 5 9.40 -12.87 14.11
C GLY A 5 8.08 -12.99 13.36
N LEU A 6 7.43 -11.88 12.99
CA LEU A 6 6.08 -11.87 12.39
C LEU A 6 6.09 -11.96 10.86
N ILE A 7 7.22 -11.66 10.22
CA ILE A 7 7.39 -11.71 8.77
C ILE A 7 8.72 -12.36 8.39
N PHE A 8 8.77 -12.97 7.21
CA PHE A 8 9.98 -13.42 6.53
C PHE A 8 10.23 -12.55 5.31
N ARG A 9 11.49 -12.12 5.11
CA ARG A 9 11.92 -11.51 3.85
C ARG A 9 12.71 -12.49 3.00
N LEU A 10 12.29 -12.66 1.76
CA LEU A 10 12.96 -13.48 0.75
C LEU A 10 13.49 -12.56 -0.35
N LYS A 11 14.80 -12.64 -0.61
CA LYS A 11 15.41 -12.05 -1.80
C LYS A 11 15.36 -13.07 -2.93
N PRO A 12 14.61 -12.84 -4.02
CA PRO A 12 14.54 -13.77 -5.12
C PRO A 12 15.87 -13.79 -5.88
N VAL A 13 16.36 -14.99 -6.19
CA VAL A 13 17.67 -15.20 -6.86
C VAL A 13 17.71 -14.56 -8.25
N ASN A 14 16.54 -14.38 -8.89
CA ASN A 14 16.39 -13.89 -10.26
C ASN A 14 16.31 -12.35 -10.40
N ASP A 15 16.01 -11.61 -9.33
CA ASP A 15 15.97 -10.14 -9.35
C ASP A 15 16.21 -9.57 -7.94
N GLN A 16 17.44 -9.15 -7.67
CA GLN A 16 17.84 -8.65 -6.36
C GLN A 16 17.20 -7.30 -5.98
N ARG A 17 16.44 -6.67 -6.89
CA ARG A 17 15.69 -5.43 -6.62
C ARG A 17 14.29 -5.68 -6.06
N LYS A 18 13.79 -6.92 -6.11
CA LYS A 18 12.48 -7.30 -5.55
C LYS A 18 12.66 -7.89 -4.15
N LEU A 19 11.74 -7.56 -3.25
CA LEU A 19 11.70 -8.10 -1.90
C LEU A 19 10.34 -8.75 -1.67
N TYR A 20 10.34 -10.07 -1.45
CA TYR A 20 9.13 -10.78 -1.06
C TYR A 20 9.02 -10.76 0.46
N VAL A 21 7.87 -10.31 0.96
CA VAL A 21 7.53 -10.33 2.38
C VAL A 21 6.39 -11.31 2.57
N SER A 22 6.54 -12.26 3.50
CA SER A 22 5.51 -13.25 3.83
C SER A 22 5.30 -13.26 5.34
N LEU A 23 4.09 -13.55 5.80
CA LEU A 23 3.83 -13.72 7.24
C LEU A 23 4.50 -15.00 7.73
N SER A 24 5.05 -14.96 8.94
CA SER A 24 5.42 -16.17 9.66
C SER A 24 4.19 -16.81 10.29
N GLN A 25 4.32 -18.03 10.84
CA GLN A 25 3.22 -18.66 11.57
C GLN A 25 2.72 -17.79 12.74
N GLN A 26 3.64 -17.15 13.47
CA GLN A 26 3.31 -16.23 14.55
C GLN A 26 2.63 -14.96 14.01
N GLY A 27 3.11 -14.44 12.88
CA GLY A 27 2.48 -13.33 12.17
C GLY A 27 1.06 -13.66 11.71
N GLN A 28 0.84 -14.89 11.26
CA GLN A 28 -0.47 -15.36 10.81
C GLN A 28 -1.45 -15.50 11.98
N THR A 29 -1.03 -16.07 13.11
CA THR A 29 -1.87 -16.11 14.33
C THR A 29 -2.21 -14.72 14.84
N LEU A 30 -1.25 -13.79 14.86
CA LEU A 30 -1.51 -12.41 15.25
C LEU A 30 -2.47 -11.72 14.28
N TYR A 31 -2.31 -11.96 12.98
CA TYR A 31 -3.19 -11.45 11.94
C TYR A 31 -4.62 -11.98 12.09
N GLU A 32 -4.81 -13.26 12.38
CA GLU A 32 -6.14 -13.85 12.61
C GLU A 32 -6.86 -13.22 13.81
N GLN A 33 -6.13 -12.97 14.90
CA GLN A 33 -6.67 -12.29 16.08
C GLN A 33 -7.07 -10.85 15.76
N ALA A 34 -6.20 -10.10 15.09
CA ALA A 34 -6.47 -8.72 14.70
C ALA A 34 -7.62 -8.63 13.69
N ARG A 35 -7.68 -9.56 12.73
CA ARG A 35 -8.74 -9.63 11.71
C ARG A 35 -10.11 -9.77 12.35
N ALA A 36 -10.26 -10.62 13.37
CA ALA A 36 -11.55 -10.79 14.05
C ALA A 36 -12.03 -9.50 14.72
N GLN A 37 -11.11 -8.73 15.31
CA GLN A 37 -11.44 -7.43 15.92
C GLN A 37 -11.82 -6.40 14.85
N ILE A 38 -11.03 -6.33 13.77
CA ILE A 38 -11.30 -5.42 12.64
C ILE A 38 -12.68 -5.73 12.03
N GLU A 39 -12.99 -7.00 11.79
CA GLU A 39 -14.28 -7.44 11.25
C GLU A 39 -15.45 -7.02 12.15
N ALA A 40 -15.31 -7.19 13.47
CA ALA A 40 -16.34 -6.79 14.43
C ALA A 40 -16.60 -5.27 14.38
N GLU A 41 -15.54 -4.46 14.28
CA GLU A 41 -15.65 -3.01 14.14
C GLU A 41 -16.26 -2.61 12.79
N TYR A 42 -15.90 -3.28 11.69
CA TYR A 42 -16.52 -3.07 10.38
C TYR A 42 -18.02 -3.36 10.41
N GLN A 43 -18.43 -4.46 11.04
CA GLN A 43 -19.86 -4.77 11.21
C GLN A 43 -20.57 -3.75 12.10
N ALA A 44 -19.91 -3.20 13.12
CA ALA A 44 -20.48 -2.13 13.94
C ALA A 44 -20.72 -0.86 13.11
N ILE A 45 -19.76 -0.50 12.25
CA ILE A 45 -19.88 0.61 11.30
C ILE A 45 -21.04 0.33 10.32
N GLU A 46 -21.12 -0.86 9.72
CA GLU A 46 -22.21 -1.23 8.80
C GLU A 46 -23.59 -1.26 9.48
N ARG A 47 -23.69 -1.50 10.79
CA ARG A 47 -24.97 -1.39 11.51
C ARG A 47 -25.32 0.06 11.83
N ALA A 48 -24.32 0.89 12.12
CA ALA A 48 -24.52 2.30 12.44
C ALA A 48 -24.84 3.14 11.18
N PHE A 49 -24.30 2.75 10.03
CA PHE A 49 -24.51 3.41 8.75
C PHE A 49 -25.38 2.54 7.85
N SER A 50 -26.42 3.10 7.23
CA SER A 50 -27.16 2.35 6.21
C SER A 50 -26.24 1.97 5.03
N SER A 51 -26.58 0.87 4.33
CA SER A 51 -25.85 0.42 3.14
C SER A 51 -25.69 1.53 2.09
N GLU A 52 -26.70 2.39 1.95
CA GLU A 52 -26.67 3.57 1.08
C GLU A 52 -25.57 4.58 1.49
N LYS A 53 -25.43 4.85 2.79
CA LYS A 53 -24.40 5.78 3.29
C LYS A 53 -22.99 5.19 3.19
N MET A 54 -22.85 3.89 3.38
CA MET A 54 -21.59 3.18 3.13
C MET A 54 -21.18 3.24 1.66
N ALA A 55 -22.13 3.03 0.73
CA ALA A 55 -21.84 3.16 -0.70
C ALA A 55 -21.38 4.58 -1.08
N GLN A 56 -22.07 5.62 -0.57
CA GLN A 56 -21.68 7.02 -0.77
C GLN A 56 -20.27 7.31 -0.24
N LEU A 57 -19.94 6.80 0.95
CA LEU A 57 -18.61 6.97 1.55
C LEU A 57 -17.51 6.29 0.71
N THR A 58 -17.73 5.05 0.29
CA THR A 58 -16.77 4.30 -0.53
C THR A 58 -16.48 5.02 -1.84
N THR A 59 -17.52 5.51 -2.54
CA THR A 59 -17.34 6.29 -3.78
C THR A 59 -16.51 7.55 -3.55
N LEU A 60 -16.71 8.25 -2.44
CA LEU A 60 -15.96 9.46 -2.13
C LEU A 60 -14.48 9.15 -1.84
N LEU A 61 -14.20 8.07 -1.11
CA LEU A 61 -12.83 7.62 -0.83
C LEU A 61 -12.09 7.22 -2.11
N GLU A 62 -12.76 6.51 -3.03
CA GLU A 62 -12.19 6.15 -4.33
C GLU A 62 -11.86 7.40 -5.17
N ALA A 63 -12.77 8.37 -5.21
CA ALA A 63 -12.53 9.64 -5.89
C ALA A 63 -11.34 10.39 -5.28
N PHE A 64 -11.21 10.40 -3.96
CA PHE A 64 -10.09 11.04 -3.26
C PHE A 64 -8.75 10.37 -3.57
N ILE A 65 -8.69 9.03 -3.53
CA ILE A 65 -7.49 8.27 -3.90
C ILE A 65 -7.10 8.56 -5.35
N ALA A 66 -8.07 8.59 -6.27
CA ALA A 66 -7.82 8.89 -7.68
C ALA A 66 -7.24 10.30 -7.90
N LEU A 67 -7.62 11.29 -7.09
CA LEU A 67 -7.04 12.62 -7.10
C LEU A 67 -5.58 12.62 -6.61
N GLY A 68 -5.29 11.91 -5.51
CA GLY A 68 -3.93 11.78 -4.97
C GLY A 68 -2.96 11.09 -5.94
N THR A 69 -3.39 9.99 -6.58
CA THR A 69 -2.57 9.27 -7.56
C THR A 69 -2.23 10.14 -8.78
N ARG A 70 -3.17 10.98 -9.23
CA ARG A 70 -2.96 11.89 -10.36
C ARG A 70 -1.88 12.95 -10.06
N GLN A 71 -1.76 13.36 -8.79
CA GLN A 71 -0.71 14.29 -8.36
C GLN A 71 0.68 13.65 -8.32
N GLN A 72 0.78 12.36 -7.97
CA GLN A 72 2.06 11.63 -7.95
C GLN A 72 2.61 11.41 -9.38
N THR A 73 1.75 11.08 -10.34
CA THR A 73 2.16 10.88 -11.75
C THR A 73 2.57 12.17 -12.48
N GLY A 74 2.25 13.35 -11.92
CA GLY A 74 2.60 14.65 -12.51
C GLY A 74 4.00 15.16 -12.15
N GLN A 75 4.65 14.58 -11.13
CA GLN A 75 5.99 15.00 -10.67
C GLN A 75 7.15 14.17 -11.25
N GLU A 76 6.90 13.04 -11.90
CA GLU A 76 7.96 12.17 -12.47
C GLU A 76 8.38 12.53 -13.92
N LYS A 77 7.87 13.62 -14.52
CA LYS A 77 8.18 14.00 -15.92
C LYS A 77 8.82 15.38 -16.10
N ILE A 78 9.65 15.86 -15.19
CA ILE A 78 10.51 17.04 -15.44
C ILE A 78 11.86 16.87 -14.74
N SER A 79 12.76 16.09 -15.34
CA SER A 79 14.23 16.00 -15.13
C SER A 79 14.65 14.71 -15.87
N ASP A 80 15.58 14.62 -16.80
CA ASP A 80 16.63 15.51 -17.26
C ASP A 80 17.16 14.82 -18.53
N ASP A 81 17.09 15.45 -19.70
CA ASP A 81 17.85 14.99 -20.87
C ASP A 81 18.27 16.21 -21.68
N THR A 82 19.14 17.00 -21.05
CA THR A 82 19.87 18.08 -21.71
C THR A 82 21.23 17.52 -22.11
N PRO A 83 21.57 17.38 -23.41
CA PRO A 83 22.89 16.92 -23.81
C PRO A 83 23.91 18.04 -23.53
N HIS A 84 24.73 17.87 -22.50
CA HIS A 84 25.87 18.74 -22.24
C HIS A 84 26.98 18.38 -23.25
N LEU A 85 27.17 19.23 -24.27
CA LEU A 85 28.41 19.22 -25.05
C LEU A 85 29.51 19.86 -24.20
N GLU A 86 30.48 19.06 -23.75
CA GLU A 86 31.74 19.57 -23.21
C GLU A 86 32.57 20.22 -24.35
N PRO A 87 33.12 21.44 -24.15
CA PRO A 87 34.17 21.96 -25.01
C PRO A 87 35.52 21.36 -24.58
N GLN A 88 36.24 20.76 -25.53
CA GLN A 88 37.63 20.36 -25.34
C GLN A 88 38.54 21.59 -25.39
N ASP A 89 39.37 21.77 -24.37
CA ASP A 89 40.63 22.52 -24.41
C ASP A 89 41.81 21.52 -24.48
#